data_AF-A0A4Q3IK81-F1
#
_entry.id   AF-A0A4Q3IK81-F1
#
_cell.length_a   1.000
_cell.length_b   1.000
_cell.length_c   1.000
_cell.angle_alpha   90.00
_cell.angle_beta   90.00
_cell.angle_gamma   90.00
#
_symmetry.space_group_name_H-M   'P 1'
#
loop_
_entity.id
_entity.type
_entity.pdbx_description
1 polymer ?
#
loop_
_entity_poly.entity_id
_entity_poly.type
_entity_poly.pdbx_seq_one_letter_code
_entity_poly.pdbx_strand_id
1 'polypeptide(L)'
;LLAYAAERHPDLRRHLSVQAGAANADHIGFLAETYGIRRVVLPRVLTIGEVEAISRSVDCQTEVFVYGGLCVMEEGRCSLSSYATGKSPNMHGVCSPASHVRYREDKGEMVSELGAFTINRFPDSEAAGYPTLCKGRFAAGGTSGYIFEDPVSLDVLSQLGALRSAGVAALKIEGRQRGRAYVAQVVSEIRKRLSALDVPATPINEGALRRLSEGQRTTLGSYDKRWR
;
A
#
# COMPACT_ATOMS: atom_id res chain seq x y z
N LEU A 1 -5.96 -6.96 -22.04
CA LEU A 1 -4.53 -7.22 -21.68
C LEU A 1 -4.32 -8.64 -21.17
N LEU A 2 -5.04 -9.08 -20.12
CA LEU A 2 -4.87 -10.45 -19.58
C LEU A 2 -5.20 -11.56 -20.59
N ALA A 3 -6.37 -11.48 -21.26
CA ALA A 3 -6.75 -12.43 -22.32
C ALA A 3 -5.67 -12.51 -23.43
N TYR A 4 -5.27 -11.34 -23.97
CA TYR A 4 -4.19 -11.24 -24.96
C TYR A 4 -2.90 -11.93 -24.48
N ALA A 5 -2.48 -11.69 -23.23
CA ALA A 5 -1.26 -12.31 -22.68
C ALA A 5 -1.41 -13.82 -22.48
N ALA A 6 -2.59 -14.31 -22.10
CA ALA A 6 -2.86 -15.73 -21.97
C ALA A 6 -2.85 -16.44 -23.35
N GLU A 7 -3.46 -15.82 -24.36
CA GLU A 7 -3.58 -16.38 -25.71
C GLU A 7 -2.26 -16.32 -26.50
N ARG A 8 -1.56 -15.18 -26.47
CA ARG A 8 -0.36 -14.95 -27.30
C ARG A 8 0.94 -15.40 -26.62
N HIS A 9 0.93 -15.52 -25.30
CA HIS A 9 2.10 -15.88 -24.51
C HIS A 9 1.73 -16.94 -23.45
N PRO A 10 1.38 -18.17 -23.87
CA PRO A 10 0.88 -19.23 -22.97
C PRO A 10 1.90 -19.65 -21.90
N ASP A 11 3.20 -19.54 -22.19
CA ASP A 11 4.28 -19.89 -21.25
C ASP A 11 4.68 -18.73 -20.32
N LEU A 12 4.15 -17.52 -20.52
CA LEU A 12 4.47 -16.38 -19.67
C LEU A 12 3.96 -16.62 -18.24
N ARG A 13 4.86 -16.50 -17.26
CA ARG A 13 4.49 -16.52 -15.84
C ARG A 13 3.73 -15.25 -15.47
N ARG A 14 2.40 -15.30 -15.56
CA ARG A 14 1.52 -14.16 -15.30
C ARG A 14 1.31 -13.91 -13.81
N HIS A 15 1.59 -12.69 -13.36
CA HIS A 15 1.30 -12.22 -12.01
C HIS A 15 0.19 -11.18 -12.09
N LEU A 16 -0.85 -11.36 -11.28
CA LEU A 16 -1.97 -10.44 -11.20
C LEU A 16 -1.62 -9.28 -10.27
N SER A 17 -1.59 -8.08 -10.84
CA SER A 17 -1.36 -6.84 -10.10
C SER A 17 -2.50 -6.58 -9.11
N VAL A 18 -2.17 -5.92 -8.00
CA VAL A 18 -3.16 -5.43 -7.02
C VAL A 18 -4.21 -4.51 -7.65
N GLN A 19 -3.88 -3.91 -8.81
CA GLN A 19 -4.83 -3.11 -9.61
C GLN A 19 -6.02 -3.89 -10.16
N ALA A 20 -6.00 -5.23 -10.10
CA ALA A 20 -7.17 -6.04 -10.44
C ALA A 20 -8.28 -5.96 -9.37
N GLY A 21 -7.98 -5.49 -8.15
CA GLY A 21 -8.93 -5.46 -7.04
C GLY A 21 -9.47 -6.86 -6.70
N ALA A 22 -8.63 -7.88 -6.83
CA ALA A 22 -9.00 -9.26 -6.53
C ALA A 22 -8.86 -9.53 -5.03
N ALA A 23 -9.97 -9.35 -4.29
CA ALA A 23 -10.00 -9.34 -2.83
C ALA A 23 -10.66 -10.58 -2.20
N ASN A 24 -11.07 -11.58 -2.99
CA ASN A 24 -11.69 -12.81 -2.49
C ASN A 24 -11.29 -14.02 -3.35
N ALA A 25 -11.48 -15.21 -2.78
CA ALA A 25 -11.09 -16.48 -3.40
C ALA A 25 -11.75 -16.71 -4.76
N ASP A 26 -13.06 -16.48 -4.89
CA ASP A 26 -13.80 -16.75 -6.13
C ASP A 26 -13.29 -15.91 -7.30
N HIS A 27 -13.07 -14.61 -7.07
CA HIS A 27 -12.55 -13.71 -8.08
C HIS A 27 -11.11 -14.09 -8.46
N ILE A 28 -10.28 -14.45 -7.49
CA ILE A 28 -8.90 -14.89 -7.75
C ILE A 28 -8.89 -16.21 -8.52
N GLY A 29 -9.71 -17.18 -8.12
CA GLY A 29 -9.86 -18.49 -8.75
C GLY A 29 -10.29 -18.35 -10.20
N PHE A 30 -11.35 -17.58 -10.46
CA PHE A 30 -11.80 -17.29 -11.82
C PHE A 30 -10.68 -16.73 -12.70
N LEU A 31 -9.92 -15.73 -12.21
CA LEU A 31 -8.81 -15.14 -12.98
C LEU A 31 -7.67 -16.14 -13.17
N ALA A 32 -7.36 -16.95 -12.15
CA ALA A 32 -6.31 -17.95 -12.20
C ALA A 32 -6.59 -19.06 -13.20
N GLU A 33 -7.82 -19.58 -13.20
CA GLU A 33 -8.27 -20.61 -14.14
C GLU A 33 -8.33 -20.05 -15.57
N THR A 34 -8.97 -18.88 -15.74
CA THR A 34 -9.21 -18.30 -17.08
C THR A 34 -7.92 -17.83 -17.74
N TYR A 35 -6.99 -17.25 -16.97
CA TYR A 35 -5.80 -16.59 -17.52
C TYR A 35 -4.48 -17.21 -17.06
N GLY A 36 -4.51 -18.36 -16.38
CA GLY A 36 -3.31 -19.06 -15.91
C GLY A 36 -2.44 -18.21 -14.97
N ILE A 37 -3.07 -17.45 -14.06
CA ILE A 37 -2.35 -16.61 -13.09
C ILE A 37 -1.55 -17.51 -12.13
N ARG A 38 -0.26 -17.17 -11.93
CA ARG A 38 0.64 -17.93 -11.05
C ARG A 38 0.89 -17.25 -9.71
N ARG A 39 0.59 -15.96 -9.62
CA ARG A 39 0.69 -15.18 -8.39
C ARG A 39 -0.28 -14.02 -8.41
N VAL A 40 -0.93 -13.74 -7.29
CA VAL A 40 -1.77 -12.56 -7.10
C VAL A 40 -1.18 -11.66 -6.01
N VAL A 41 -1.11 -10.36 -6.28
CA VAL A 41 -0.83 -9.37 -5.24
C VAL A 41 -2.15 -9.00 -4.56
N LEU A 42 -2.29 -9.36 -3.29
CA LEU A 42 -3.51 -9.14 -2.52
C LEU A 42 -3.68 -7.68 -2.08
N PRO A 43 -4.93 -7.20 -1.97
CA PRO A 43 -5.17 -5.86 -1.50
C PRO A 43 -4.77 -5.59 -0.04
N ARG A 44 -4.28 -4.38 0.24
CA ARG A 44 -3.87 -3.87 1.58
C ARG A 44 -5.04 -3.60 2.54
N VAL A 45 -6.27 -3.76 2.06
CA VAL A 45 -7.50 -3.60 2.87
C VAL A 45 -7.89 -4.87 3.64
N LEU A 46 -7.23 -6.00 3.34
CA LEU A 46 -7.46 -7.30 3.96
C LEU A 46 -6.69 -7.45 5.28
N THR A 47 -7.31 -8.14 6.22
CA THR A 47 -6.71 -8.61 7.48
C THR A 47 -5.82 -9.83 7.25
N ILE A 48 -4.96 -10.18 8.22
CA ILE A 48 -4.14 -11.41 8.14
C ILE A 48 -5.03 -12.66 8.04
N GLY A 49 -6.14 -12.72 8.77
CA GLY A 49 -7.06 -13.85 8.72
C GLY A 49 -7.74 -14.02 7.35
N GLU A 50 -8.11 -12.91 6.70
CA GLU A 50 -8.62 -12.94 5.33
C GLU A 50 -7.53 -13.36 4.32
N VAL A 51 -6.30 -12.86 4.50
CA VAL A 51 -5.15 -13.28 3.69
C VAL A 51 -4.89 -14.78 3.84
N GLU A 52 -4.96 -15.32 5.05
CA GLU A 52 -4.83 -16.76 5.33
C GLU A 52 -5.94 -17.56 4.66
N ALA A 53 -7.20 -17.15 4.81
CA ALA A 53 -8.34 -17.80 4.19
C ALA A 53 -8.19 -17.85 2.66
N ILE A 54 -7.83 -16.71 2.04
CA ILE A 54 -7.60 -16.64 0.60
C ILE A 54 -6.44 -17.54 0.19
N SER A 55 -5.27 -17.40 0.85
CA SER A 55 -4.05 -18.14 0.48
C SER A 55 -4.22 -19.66 0.56
N ARG A 56 -5.12 -20.16 1.43
CA ARG A 56 -5.45 -21.59 1.52
C ARG A 56 -6.47 -22.07 0.48
N SER A 57 -7.25 -21.16 -0.08
CA SER A 57 -8.38 -21.47 -0.97
C SER A 57 -8.05 -21.35 -2.46
N VAL A 58 -6.92 -20.74 -2.82
CA VAL A 58 -6.55 -20.47 -4.21
C VAL A 58 -5.33 -21.27 -4.65
N ASP A 59 -5.32 -21.74 -5.90
CA ASP A 59 -4.23 -22.55 -6.46
C ASP A 59 -3.02 -21.73 -6.96
N CYS A 60 -2.98 -20.43 -6.66
CA CYS A 60 -1.91 -19.53 -7.06
C CYS A 60 -1.19 -18.91 -5.86
N GLN A 61 0.04 -18.45 -6.06
CA GLN A 61 0.81 -17.82 -4.98
C GLN A 61 0.18 -16.50 -4.56
N THR A 62 0.15 -16.20 -3.26
CA THR A 62 -0.23 -14.88 -2.77
C THR A 62 1.01 -14.02 -2.46
N GLU A 63 0.94 -12.74 -2.81
CA GLU A 63 1.93 -11.71 -2.53
C GLU A 63 1.27 -10.57 -1.78
N VAL A 64 1.90 -10.06 -0.72
CA VAL A 64 1.33 -8.99 0.11
C VAL A 64 2.30 -7.83 0.28
N PHE A 65 1.79 -6.60 0.38
CA PHE A 65 2.63 -5.46 0.73
C PHE A 65 3.01 -5.50 2.19
N VAL A 66 4.31 -5.32 2.48
CA VAL A 66 4.84 -5.31 3.84
C VAL A 66 5.37 -3.96 4.32
N TYR A 67 5.73 -3.07 3.38
CA TYR A 67 6.27 -1.75 3.72
C TYR A 67 6.02 -0.69 2.64
N GLY A 68 5.79 0.54 3.08
CA GLY A 68 5.79 1.75 2.25
C GLY A 68 4.43 2.44 2.17
N GLY A 69 4.10 3.09 1.04
CA GLY A 69 2.83 3.81 0.92
C GLY A 69 1.62 2.91 1.20
N LEU A 70 0.61 3.42 1.89
CA LEU A 70 -0.66 2.73 2.13
C LEU A 70 -1.75 3.33 1.22
N CYS A 71 -2.40 2.46 0.44
CA CYS A 71 -3.62 2.80 -0.29
C CYS A 71 -4.82 2.33 0.52
N VAL A 72 -5.74 3.24 0.84
CA VAL A 72 -6.97 2.94 1.59
C VAL A 72 -8.23 2.91 0.73
N MET A 73 -8.09 3.30 -0.53
CA MET A 73 -9.14 3.10 -1.53
C MET A 73 -9.04 1.70 -2.11
N GLU A 74 -10.16 1.19 -2.61
CA GLU A 74 -10.24 -0.04 -3.40
C GLU A 74 -9.16 -0.03 -4.49
N GLU A 75 -8.14 -0.85 -4.32
CA GLU A 75 -6.94 -0.81 -5.13
C GLU A 75 -7.28 -1.15 -6.58
N GLY A 76 -6.80 -0.31 -7.51
CA GLY A 76 -7.16 -0.43 -8.92
C GLY A 76 -8.49 0.22 -9.31
N ARG A 77 -9.26 0.79 -8.37
CA ARG A 77 -10.56 1.45 -8.65
C ARG A 77 -10.63 2.91 -8.20
N CYS A 78 -9.52 3.49 -7.74
CA CYS A 78 -9.49 4.87 -7.27
C CYS A 78 -9.67 5.89 -8.41
N SER A 79 -10.71 6.74 -8.29
CA SER A 79 -10.97 7.87 -9.20
C SER A 79 -10.65 9.24 -8.60
N LEU A 80 -10.24 9.32 -7.33
CA LEU A 80 -10.01 10.59 -6.63
C LEU A 80 -8.91 11.44 -7.30
N SER A 81 -7.76 10.85 -7.58
CA SER A 81 -6.66 11.56 -8.27
C SER A 81 -7.07 11.96 -9.70
N SER A 82 -7.84 11.12 -10.40
CA SER A 82 -8.40 11.47 -11.72
C SER A 82 -9.30 12.69 -11.63
N TYR A 83 -10.18 12.72 -10.63
CA TYR A 83 -11.11 13.83 -10.41
C TYR A 83 -10.38 15.14 -10.12
N ALA A 84 -9.38 15.10 -9.22
CA ALA A 84 -8.69 16.34 -8.83
C ALA A 84 -7.62 16.83 -9.80
N THR A 85 -7.02 15.94 -10.61
CA THR A 85 -5.84 16.28 -11.42
C THR A 85 -5.95 15.92 -12.90
N GLY A 86 -7.05 15.27 -13.30
CA GLY A 86 -7.18 14.65 -14.63
C GLY A 86 -6.28 13.43 -14.85
N LYS A 87 -5.38 13.10 -13.90
CA LYS A 87 -4.44 11.98 -14.01
C LYS A 87 -4.89 10.79 -13.17
N SER A 88 -5.29 9.74 -13.87
CA SER A 88 -5.69 8.47 -13.27
C SER A 88 -4.49 7.69 -12.70
N PRO A 89 -4.57 7.22 -11.45
CA PRO A 89 -3.54 6.36 -10.87
C PRO A 89 -3.48 5.00 -11.58
N ASN A 90 -4.58 4.57 -12.20
CA ASN A 90 -4.65 3.28 -12.89
C ASN A 90 -4.04 3.34 -14.30
N MET A 91 -4.21 4.47 -15.01
CA MET A 91 -3.71 4.62 -16.38
C MET A 91 -2.34 5.29 -16.45
N HIS A 92 -2.11 6.33 -15.66
CA HIS A 92 -0.85 7.08 -15.62
C HIS A 92 0.10 6.56 -14.53
N GLY A 93 -0.38 5.64 -13.69
CA GLY A 93 0.36 5.07 -12.59
C GLY A 93 0.57 6.01 -11.39
N VAL A 94 0.13 7.26 -11.46
CA VAL A 94 0.46 8.26 -10.43
C VAL A 94 -0.77 8.65 -9.62
N CYS A 95 -0.70 8.41 -8.31
CA CYS A 95 -1.66 8.97 -7.36
C CYS A 95 -1.09 10.30 -6.87
N SER A 96 -1.89 11.38 -6.91
CA SER A 96 -1.44 12.72 -6.53
C SER A 96 -0.16 13.14 -7.25
N PRO A 97 -0.20 13.38 -8.57
CA PRO A 97 0.98 13.73 -9.35
C PRO A 97 1.69 14.97 -8.80
N ALA A 98 3.01 14.89 -8.60
CA ALA A 98 3.82 15.99 -8.05
C ALA A 98 3.61 17.33 -8.79
N SER A 99 3.40 17.29 -10.11
CA SER A 99 3.02 18.46 -10.93
C SER A 99 1.76 19.22 -10.49
N HIS A 100 0.93 18.64 -9.63
CA HIS A 100 -0.31 19.22 -9.11
C HIS A 100 -0.25 19.45 -7.60
N VAL A 101 0.86 19.08 -6.96
CA VAL A 101 1.07 19.26 -5.53
C VAL A 101 1.63 20.66 -5.30
N ARG A 102 1.00 21.39 -4.37
CA ARG A 102 1.48 22.70 -3.91
C ARG A 102 1.49 22.76 -2.40
N TYR A 103 2.46 23.47 -1.86
CA TYR A 103 2.54 23.83 -0.46
C TYR A 103 2.63 25.36 -0.39
N ARG A 104 1.86 25.97 0.50
CA ARG A 104 1.90 27.40 0.75
C ARG A 104 1.68 27.68 2.23
N GLU A 105 2.27 28.76 2.70
CA GLU A 105 2.01 29.27 4.03
C GLU A 105 0.76 30.17 4.02
N ASP A 106 -0.07 30.07 5.05
CA ASP A 106 -1.28 30.86 5.23
C ASP A 106 -1.51 31.10 6.71
N LYS A 107 -1.29 32.34 7.17
CA LYS A 107 -1.49 32.75 8.59
C LYS A 107 -0.75 31.86 9.61
N GLY A 108 0.48 31.46 9.30
CA GLY A 108 1.30 30.61 10.17
C GLY A 108 0.92 29.13 10.15
N GLU A 109 0.08 28.71 9.21
CA GLU A 109 -0.18 27.31 8.90
C GLU A 109 0.39 26.94 7.53
N MET A 110 0.87 25.72 7.42
CA MET A 110 1.18 25.10 6.13
C MET A 110 -0.11 24.54 5.52
N VAL A 111 -0.41 24.97 4.30
CA VAL A 111 -1.52 24.47 3.50
C VAL A 111 -0.96 23.58 2.40
N SER A 112 -1.39 22.32 2.37
CA SER A 112 -1.05 21.40 1.30
C SER A 112 -2.22 21.19 0.35
N GLU A 113 -1.94 21.23 -0.95
CA GLU A 113 -2.94 21.27 -2.00
C GLU A 113 -2.65 20.23 -3.08
N LEU A 114 -3.72 19.74 -3.70
CA LEU A 114 -3.69 18.91 -4.89
C LEU A 114 -4.63 19.49 -5.95
N GLY A 115 -4.07 20.07 -7.00
CA GLY A 115 -4.84 20.79 -8.00
C GLY A 115 -5.53 22.00 -7.38
N ALA A 116 -6.86 22.02 -7.41
CA ALA A 116 -7.70 23.08 -6.83
C ALA A 116 -8.18 22.76 -5.39
N PHE A 117 -7.79 21.61 -4.84
CA PHE A 117 -8.29 21.13 -3.56
C PHE A 117 -7.27 21.36 -2.46
N THR A 118 -7.69 21.98 -1.36
CA THR A 118 -6.95 21.91 -0.09
C THR A 118 -7.08 20.51 0.47
N ILE A 119 -5.95 19.87 0.72
CA ILE A 119 -5.88 18.51 1.28
C ILE A 119 -5.68 18.57 2.79
N ASN A 120 -4.84 19.49 3.26
CA ASN A 120 -4.57 19.63 4.68
C ASN A 120 -4.17 21.06 5.05
N ARG A 121 -4.43 21.41 6.31
CA ARG A 121 -3.94 22.60 7.00
C ARG A 121 -3.37 22.16 8.34
N PHE A 122 -2.12 22.51 8.60
CA PHE A 122 -1.42 22.07 9.81
C PHE A 122 -0.40 23.12 10.26
N PRO A 123 -0.15 23.23 11.58
CA PRO A 123 0.86 24.14 12.10
C PRO A 123 2.27 23.67 11.69
N ASP A 124 3.23 24.58 11.66
CA ASP A 124 4.64 24.29 11.31
C ASP A 124 5.29 23.22 12.18
N SER A 125 4.77 22.99 13.39
CA SER A 125 5.22 21.94 14.29
C SER A 125 4.84 20.51 13.86
N GLU A 126 3.91 20.37 12.91
CA GLU A 126 3.44 19.07 12.41
C GLU A 126 4.11 18.73 11.07
N ALA A 127 4.59 17.48 10.95
CA ALA A 127 5.22 17.02 9.72
C ALA A 127 4.20 16.94 8.57
N ALA A 128 4.52 17.56 7.44
CA ALA A 128 3.70 17.51 6.24
C ALA A 128 3.67 16.10 5.62
N GLY A 129 2.47 15.53 5.51
CA GLY A 129 2.21 14.35 4.67
C GLY A 129 2.18 14.70 3.18
N TYR A 130 2.33 13.69 2.31
CA TYR A 130 2.23 13.94 0.87
C TYR A 130 0.75 14.15 0.48
N PRO A 131 0.39 15.17 -0.33
CA PRO A 131 -1.01 15.59 -0.47
C PRO A 131 -1.79 14.59 -1.30
N THR A 132 -2.43 13.65 -0.60
CA THR A 132 -3.24 12.57 -1.15
C THR A 132 -4.66 12.76 -0.65
N LEU A 133 -5.64 12.79 -1.57
CA LEU A 133 -7.04 13.06 -1.23
C LEU A 133 -7.57 12.17 -0.10
N CYS A 134 -7.34 10.87 -0.19
CA CYS A 134 -7.77 9.93 0.85
C CYS A 134 -6.96 10.00 2.15
N LYS A 135 -5.91 10.83 2.23
CA LYS A 135 -5.14 11.09 3.45
C LYS A 135 -5.22 12.55 3.88
N GLY A 136 -6.20 13.29 3.35
CA GLY A 136 -6.47 14.68 3.73
C GLY A 136 -7.23 14.77 5.06
N ARG A 137 -7.24 15.99 5.64
CA ARG A 137 -8.13 16.31 6.75
C ARG A 137 -9.46 16.80 6.21
N PHE A 138 -10.54 16.26 6.76
CA PHE A 138 -11.91 16.62 6.40
C PHE A 138 -12.60 17.23 7.61
N ALA A 139 -13.42 18.25 7.37
CA ALA A 139 -14.28 18.85 8.37
C ALA A 139 -15.69 18.26 8.24
N ALA A 140 -16.15 17.53 9.26
CA ALA A 140 -17.49 16.95 9.31
C ALA A 140 -18.03 17.03 10.75
N GLY A 141 -19.30 17.43 10.91
CA GLY A 141 -19.95 17.48 12.22
C GLY A 141 -19.26 18.37 13.26
N GLY A 142 -18.61 19.46 12.83
CA GLY A 142 -17.88 20.37 13.73
C GLY A 142 -16.50 19.86 14.17
N THR A 143 -16.05 18.71 13.67
CA THR A 143 -14.72 18.16 13.92
C THR A 143 -13.90 18.09 12.65
N SER A 144 -12.58 18.27 12.77
CA SER A 144 -11.63 18.14 11.66
C SER A 144 -10.65 17.02 11.96
N GLY A 145 -10.48 16.10 11.02
CA GLY A 145 -9.57 14.96 11.20
C GLY A 145 -9.35 14.16 9.93
N TYR A 146 -8.50 13.14 10.04
CA TYR A 146 -8.27 12.17 8.97
C TYR A 146 -9.41 11.15 9.00
N ILE A 147 -10.37 11.26 8.07
CA ILE A 147 -11.57 10.40 8.06
C ILE A 147 -11.27 9.01 7.48
N PHE A 148 -10.45 8.94 6.43
CA PHE A 148 -10.19 7.68 5.73
C PHE A 148 -8.90 7.02 6.22
N GLU A 149 -7.79 7.76 6.30
CA GLU A 149 -6.50 7.27 6.78
C GLU A 149 -5.55 8.42 7.11
N ASP A 150 -4.66 8.20 8.06
CA ASP A 150 -3.58 9.13 8.38
C ASP A 150 -2.50 9.14 7.26
N PRO A 151 -1.73 10.23 7.10
CA PRO A 151 -0.59 10.30 6.18
C PRO A 151 0.63 9.49 6.70
N VAL A 152 0.45 8.18 6.83
CA VAL A 152 1.44 7.24 7.37
C VAL A 152 1.79 6.14 6.36
N SER A 153 2.90 5.46 6.60
CA SER A 153 3.31 4.29 5.82
C SER A 153 2.86 2.98 6.45
N LEU A 154 2.54 2.01 5.61
CA LEU A 154 2.42 0.62 6.01
C LEU A 154 3.78 0.12 6.50
N ASP A 155 3.80 -0.52 7.66
CA ASP A 155 4.95 -1.26 8.17
C ASP A 155 4.44 -2.46 8.97
N VAL A 156 4.44 -3.63 8.33
CA VAL A 156 3.98 -4.89 8.95
C VAL A 156 5.13 -5.86 9.16
N LEU A 157 6.34 -5.35 9.31
CA LEU A 157 7.53 -6.17 9.50
C LEU A 157 7.49 -6.99 10.81
N SER A 158 6.72 -6.56 11.81
CA SER A 158 6.46 -7.35 13.03
C SER A 158 5.51 -8.53 12.79
N GLN A 159 4.76 -8.54 11.68
CA GLN A 159 3.77 -9.57 11.33
C GLN A 159 4.30 -10.60 10.33
N LEU A 160 5.59 -10.56 9.97
CA LEU A 160 6.18 -11.48 8.98
C LEU A 160 6.01 -12.95 9.34
N GLY A 161 6.07 -13.29 10.63
CA GLY A 161 5.80 -14.65 11.11
C GLY A 161 4.35 -15.08 10.82
N ALA A 162 3.38 -14.24 11.16
CA ALA A 162 1.96 -14.50 10.90
C ALA A 162 1.66 -14.60 9.40
N LEU A 163 2.26 -13.73 8.57
CA LEU A 163 2.13 -13.79 7.11
C LEU A 163 2.72 -15.09 6.52
N ARG A 164 3.86 -15.56 7.05
CA ARG A 164 4.44 -16.86 6.66
C ARG A 164 3.48 -18.01 7.02
N SER A 165 2.94 -18.01 8.23
CA SER A 165 1.96 -19.01 8.68
C SER A 165 0.64 -18.97 7.90
N ALA A 166 0.25 -17.79 7.42
CA ALA A 166 -0.89 -17.59 6.54
C ALA A 166 -0.69 -18.16 5.12
N GLY A 167 0.52 -18.62 4.77
CA GLY A 167 0.82 -19.18 3.45
C GLY A 167 1.22 -18.15 2.39
N VAL A 168 1.56 -16.92 2.80
CA VAL A 168 2.03 -15.89 1.86
C VAL A 168 3.37 -16.30 1.25
N ALA A 169 3.43 -16.34 -0.08
CA ALA A 169 4.59 -16.82 -0.82
C ALA A 169 5.59 -15.71 -1.19
N ALA A 170 5.16 -14.44 -1.20
CA ALA A 170 6.01 -13.32 -1.58
C ALA A 170 5.64 -12.04 -0.82
N LEU A 171 6.66 -11.21 -0.57
CA LEU A 171 6.51 -9.91 0.08
C LEU A 171 6.76 -8.80 -0.93
N LYS A 172 5.95 -7.74 -0.86
CA LYS A 172 6.00 -6.59 -1.75
C LYS A 172 6.34 -5.33 -0.98
N ILE A 173 7.14 -4.47 -1.60
CA ILE A 173 7.50 -3.16 -1.08
C ILE A 173 7.02 -2.07 -2.03
N GLU A 174 6.55 -0.94 -1.51
CA GLU A 174 6.27 0.23 -2.34
C GLU A 174 7.58 0.94 -2.66
N GLY A 175 8.06 0.72 -3.90
CA GLY A 175 9.34 1.23 -4.40
C GLY A 175 9.20 2.25 -5.52
N ARG A 176 7.99 2.58 -5.98
CA ARG A 176 7.81 3.53 -7.08
C ARG A 176 8.39 4.90 -6.69
N GLN A 177 9.22 5.47 -7.57
CA GLN A 177 9.85 6.78 -7.35
C GLN A 177 10.70 6.84 -6.05
N ARG A 178 11.20 5.69 -5.57
CA ARG A 178 12.13 5.63 -4.43
C ARG A 178 13.57 5.44 -4.91
N GLY A 179 14.51 6.04 -4.19
CA GLY A 179 15.93 5.94 -4.51
C GLY A 179 16.52 4.55 -4.20
N ARG A 180 17.67 4.23 -4.80
CA ARG A 180 18.37 2.96 -4.58
C ARG A 180 18.70 2.71 -3.09
N ALA A 181 19.08 3.76 -2.36
CA ALA A 181 19.39 3.67 -0.93
C ALA A 181 18.16 3.26 -0.10
N TYR A 182 16.98 3.81 -0.39
CA TYR A 182 15.73 3.41 0.26
C TYR A 182 15.45 1.92 0.01
N VAL A 183 15.51 1.47 -1.24
CA VAL A 183 15.23 0.07 -1.59
C VAL A 183 16.22 -0.87 -0.90
N ALA A 184 17.51 -0.53 -0.91
CA ALA A 184 18.54 -1.33 -0.25
C ALA A 184 18.30 -1.44 1.26
N GLN A 185 17.97 -0.34 1.93
CA GLN A 185 17.71 -0.33 3.37
C GLN A 185 16.46 -1.13 3.73
N VAL A 186 15.34 -0.92 3.03
CA VAL A 186 14.08 -1.63 3.27
C VAL A 186 14.27 -3.14 3.05
N VAL A 187 14.88 -3.54 1.93
CA VAL A 187 15.11 -4.97 1.64
C VAL A 187 16.08 -5.60 2.64
N SER A 188 17.14 -4.89 3.03
CA SER A 188 18.10 -5.38 4.04
C SER A 188 17.38 -5.64 5.36
N GLU A 189 16.52 -4.73 5.81
CA GLU A 189 15.78 -4.88 7.06
C GLU A 189 14.77 -6.04 7.00
N ILE A 190 14.00 -6.16 5.92
CA ILE A 190 13.08 -7.29 5.71
C ILE A 190 13.84 -8.62 5.76
N ARG A 191 14.99 -8.72 5.08
CA ARG A 191 15.81 -9.94 5.09
C ARG A 191 16.31 -10.29 6.48
N LYS A 192 16.82 -9.31 7.25
CA LYS A 192 17.25 -9.53 8.64
C LYS A 192 16.12 -10.09 9.49
N ARG A 193 14.92 -9.50 9.39
CA ARG A 193 13.76 -9.96 10.15
C ARG A 193 13.29 -11.35 9.73
N LEU A 194 13.29 -11.66 8.43
CA LEU A 194 13.00 -13.01 7.94
C LEU A 194 14.00 -14.03 8.47
N SER A 195 15.31 -13.74 8.43
CA SER A 195 16.34 -14.62 8.99
C SER A 195 16.18 -14.82 10.50
N ALA A 196 15.76 -13.79 11.23
CA ALA A 196 15.51 -13.86 12.66
C ALA A 196 14.29 -14.74 13.02
N LEU A 197 13.37 -15.00 12.09
CA LEU A 197 12.28 -15.97 12.30
C LEU A 197 12.79 -17.41 12.36
N ASP A 198 13.88 -17.73 11.65
CA ASP A 198 14.48 -19.07 11.63
C ASP A 198 15.55 -19.24 12.72
N VAL A 199 16.31 -18.18 13.03
CA VAL A 199 17.36 -18.20 14.04
C VAL A 199 17.30 -16.92 14.90
N PRO A 200 16.78 -16.98 16.13
CA PRO A 200 16.66 -15.81 17.00
C PRO A 200 18.03 -15.43 17.59
N ALA A 201 18.85 -14.71 16.81
CA ALA A 201 20.21 -14.35 17.23
C ALA A 201 20.51 -12.84 17.17
N THR A 202 19.65 -12.01 16.58
CA THR A 202 19.92 -10.57 16.43
C THR A 202 18.77 -9.73 16.98
N PRO A 203 19.04 -8.77 17.89
CA PRO A 203 18.04 -7.79 18.31
C PRO A 203 17.50 -7.04 17.08
N ILE A 204 16.19 -7.10 16.89
CA ILE A 204 15.50 -6.38 15.81
C ILE A 204 15.22 -4.96 16.31
N ASN A 205 15.66 -3.95 15.56
CA ASN A 205 15.26 -2.57 15.82
C ASN A 205 13.89 -2.33 15.15
N GLU A 206 12.83 -2.33 15.96
CA GLU A 206 11.47 -2.11 15.48
C GLU A 206 11.28 -0.78 14.72
N GLY A 207 12.08 0.24 15.03
CA GLY A 207 12.03 1.56 14.39
C GLY A 207 12.99 1.77 13.22
N ALA A 208 13.68 0.73 12.74
CA ALA A 208 14.76 0.87 11.75
C ALA A 208 14.34 1.59 10.46
N LEU A 209 13.08 1.42 10.03
CA LEU A 209 12.53 2.02 8.82
C LEU A 209 11.68 3.27 9.08
N ARG A 210 11.43 3.66 10.33
CA ARG A 210 10.52 4.77 10.66
C ARG A 210 10.94 6.10 10.01
N ARG A 211 12.24 6.33 9.86
CA ARG A 211 12.79 7.53 9.19
C ARG A 211 12.50 7.58 7.69
N LEU A 212 12.20 6.44 7.08
CA LEU A 212 11.86 6.31 5.65
C LEU A 212 10.35 6.37 5.41
N SER A 213 9.55 6.37 6.47
CA SER A 213 8.09 6.38 6.42
C SER A 213 7.53 7.78 6.19
N GLU A 214 6.45 7.86 5.43
CA GLU A 214 5.61 9.05 5.31
C GLU A 214 5.20 9.58 6.69
N GLY A 215 5.38 10.88 6.92
CA GLY A 215 5.10 11.51 8.20
C GLY A 215 5.93 10.97 9.38
N GLN A 216 6.98 10.17 9.13
CA GLN A 216 7.78 9.45 10.14
C GLN A 216 6.92 8.63 11.11
N ARG A 217 5.76 8.19 10.63
CA ARG A 217 4.76 7.42 11.36
C ARG A 217 4.41 6.19 10.52
N THR A 218 4.11 5.10 11.20
CA THR A 218 3.75 3.84 10.57
C THR A 218 2.42 3.33 11.10
N THR A 219 1.77 2.49 10.31
CA THR A 219 0.56 1.78 10.67
C THR A 219 0.67 0.32 10.21
N LEU A 220 0.01 -0.57 10.95
CA LEU A 220 -0.26 -1.93 10.50
C LEU A 220 -1.41 -1.95 9.48
N GLY A 221 -2.14 -0.85 9.30
CA GLY A 221 -3.29 -0.77 8.41
C GLY A 221 -4.33 -1.84 8.75
N SER A 222 -4.84 -2.52 7.73
CA SER A 222 -5.85 -3.57 7.89
C SER A 222 -5.34 -4.82 8.60
N TYR A 223 -4.04 -5.02 8.68
CA TYR A 223 -3.47 -6.19 9.34
C TYR A 223 -3.66 -6.18 10.87
N ASP A 224 -3.97 -5.01 11.47
CA ASP A 224 -4.38 -4.84 12.88
C ASP A 224 -5.79 -4.23 13.01
N LYS A 225 -6.67 -4.37 11.99
CA LYS A 225 -8.03 -3.82 12.08
C LYS A 225 -8.77 -4.47 13.27
N ARG A 226 -9.13 -3.63 14.26
CA ARG A 226 -9.90 -4.00 15.46
C ARG A 226 -11.39 -3.67 15.35
N TRP A 227 -11.80 -3.01 14.28
CA TRP A 227 -13.20 -2.64 14.05
C TRP A 227 -13.87 -3.72 13.20
N ARG A 228 -14.92 -4.34 13.77
CA ARG A 228 -15.84 -5.26 13.09
C ARG A 228 -17.07 -4.51 12.62
#